data_AF-A0A8N5EZV2-F1
#
_entry.id   AF-A0A8N5EZV2-F1
#
_cell.length_a   1.000
_cell.length_b   1.000
_cell.length_c   1.000
_cell.angle_alpha   90.00
_cell.angle_beta   90.00
_cell.angle_gamma   90.00
#
_symmetry.space_group_name_H-M   'P 1'
#
loop_
_entity.id
_entity.type
_entity.pdbx_description
1 polymer ?
#
loop_
_entity_poly.entity_id
_entity_poly.type
_entity_poly.pdbx_seq_one_letter_code
_entity_poly.pdbx_strand_id
1 'polypeptide(L)'
;MKLEIGQSSELGVHEQLHGREKPHRRSECGKSFNQSSTLIYYWRSTLGKDPTGVAVSCRMFPLLLLALSICAHPGTGRLEKEVAAVLELLRTLSPTSELLRDVGTQEVAALAQRAAREFSERYVECPAIMPRCLWGARPYRGTPAPLQPPLGSVFLHHTLEPSRPCQTFSACARAMREMQRFHQDTRGWDDIGYSFVVGSDGYLYEGRGWHWVGAHTKGYNTQGFGVGIVGDFTAPLPAPDTLALVRDELLPCAVHFGHIRPDFILRGHRQLGHTDCPGNALFQEIQSWPGFQGTP
;
A
#
# COMPACT_ATOMS: atom_id res chain seq x y z
N MET A 1 -8.33 10.43 56.24
CA MET A 1 -7.68 9.15 55.86
C MET A 1 -8.73 8.06 55.87
N LYS A 2 -9.29 7.73 54.70
CA LYS A 2 -9.78 6.41 54.27
C LYS A 2 -10.39 6.57 52.89
N LEU A 3 -9.90 5.73 51.98
CA LEU A 3 -10.40 5.50 50.64
C LEU A 3 -11.77 4.80 50.71
N GLU A 4 -12.70 5.19 49.85
CA GLU A 4 -13.68 4.28 49.26
C GLU A 4 -13.72 4.55 47.74
N ILE A 5 -13.47 3.49 46.97
CA ILE A 5 -13.48 3.44 45.51
C ILE A 5 -14.85 2.89 45.11
N GLY A 6 -15.60 3.65 44.30
CA GLY A 6 -16.88 3.22 43.75
C GLY A 6 -17.15 3.89 42.40
N GLN A 7 -17.06 3.06 41.35
CA GLN A 7 -17.65 3.20 40.01
C GLN A 7 -17.07 4.22 39.01
N SER A 8 -16.30 3.71 38.04
CA SER A 8 -16.46 3.93 36.58
C SER A 8 -15.19 3.47 35.86
N SER A 9 -15.15 2.22 35.40
CA SER A 9 -13.97 1.64 34.72
C SER A 9 -14.20 1.24 33.26
N GLU A 10 -15.34 1.57 32.66
CA GLU A 10 -15.63 1.16 31.26
C GLU A 10 -15.66 2.31 30.24
N LEU A 11 -15.50 3.57 30.67
CA LEU A 11 -15.41 4.73 29.77
C LEU A 11 -14.02 5.38 29.71
N GLY A 12 -13.18 5.24 30.74
CA GLY A 12 -11.85 5.87 30.78
C GLY A 12 -10.77 5.15 29.95
N VAL A 13 -10.97 3.88 29.60
CA VAL A 13 -9.98 3.08 28.82
C VAL A 13 -10.21 3.21 27.31
N HIS A 14 -11.43 3.56 26.88
CA HIS A 14 -11.72 3.83 25.48
C HIS A 14 -11.10 5.17 25.01
N GLU A 15 -11.09 6.19 25.88
CA GLU A 15 -10.49 7.49 25.56
C GLU A 15 -8.95 7.49 25.61
N GLN A 16 -8.31 6.53 26.27
CA GLN A 16 -6.84 6.46 26.36
C GLN A 16 -6.15 5.79 25.15
N LEU A 17 -6.90 5.09 24.28
CA LEU A 17 -6.35 4.54 23.03
C LEU A 17 -6.50 5.48 21.83
N HIS A 18 -7.38 6.48 21.93
CA HIS A 18 -7.40 7.64 21.02
C HIS A 18 -6.33 8.71 21.37
N GLY A 19 -5.64 8.53 22.50
CA GLY A 19 -4.69 9.49 23.07
C GLY A 19 -3.22 9.32 22.65
N ARG A 20 -2.89 8.64 21.54
CA ARG A 20 -1.56 8.84 20.94
C ARG A 20 -1.56 10.22 20.28
N GLU A 21 -1.31 11.25 21.09
CA GLU A 21 -0.91 12.56 20.60
C GLU A 21 0.18 12.33 19.56
N LYS A 22 -0.08 12.81 18.35
CA LYS A 22 0.83 12.78 17.22
C LYS A 22 1.64 14.08 17.33
N PRO A 23 2.82 14.09 18.01
CA PRO A 23 3.40 15.33 18.54
C PRO A 23 3.99 16.23 17.45
N HIS A 24 4.06 15.74 16.21
CA HIS A 24 4.44 16.51 15.05
C HIS A 24 3.19 17.05 14.37
N ARG A 25 2.69 18.17 14.91
CA ARG A 25 1.51 18.89 14.45
C ARG A 25 1.94 20.13 13.67
N ARG A 26 1.47 20.28 12.43
CA ARG A 26 1.69 21.51 11.64
C ARG A 26 0.55 22.49 11.93
N SER A 27 0.87 23.71 12.38
CA SER A 27 -0.10 24.74 12.79
C SER A 27 -1.00 25.25 11.64
N GLU A 28 -0.60 25.03 10.39
CA GLU A 28 -1.29 25.57 9.21
C GLU A 28 -2.27 24.59 8.54
N CYS A 29 -2.22 23.27 8.82
CA CYS A 29 -3.08 22.29 8.12
C CYS A 29 -3.64 21.14 8.98
N GLY A 30 -3.39 21.12 10.29
CA GLY A 30 -4.09 20.23 11.24
C GLY A 30 -3.73 18.73 11.19
N LYS A 31 -2.91 18.27 10.23
CA LYS A 31 -2.45 16.87 10.17
C LYS A 31 -1.33 16.61 11.18
N SER A 32 -1.29 15.39 11.70
CA SER A 32 -0.37 14.99 12.76
C SER A 32 0.23 13.60 12.48
N PHE A 33 1.52 13.38 12.81
CA PHE A 33 2.27 12.13 12.59
C PHE A 33 2.87 11.55 13.89
N ASN A 34 3.14 10.24 13.93
CA ASN A 34 3.46 9.51 15.17
C ASN A 34 4.96 9.41 15.53
N GLN A 35 5.93 9.67 14.63
CA GLN A 35 7.37 9.76 14.97
C GLN A 35 8.20 10.63 13.99
N SER A 36 9.06 11.53 14.49
CA SER A 36 10.02 12.32 13.69
C SER A 36 11.17 11.50 13.11
N SER A 37 11.50 10.39 13.77
CA SER A 37 12.56 9.46 13.38
C SER A 37 12.29 8.80 12.02
N THR A 38 11.03 8.54 11.66
CA THR A 38 10.63 7.95 10.36
C THR A 38 10.93 8.89 9.20
N LEU A 39 10.69 10.20 9.37
CA LEU A 39 11.02 11.22 8.38
C LEU A 39 12.55 11.39 8.25
N ILE A 40 13.28 11.41 9.36
CA ILE A 40 14.74 11.59 9.40
C ILE A 40 15.49 10.33 8.89
N TYR A 41 15.02 9.13 9.19
CA TYR A 41 15.61 7.87 8.70
C TYR A 41 15.43 7.72 7.19
N TYR A 42 14.23 8.05 6.70
CA TYR A 42 13.95 8.16 5.28
C TYR A 42 14.95 9.10 4.59
N TRP A 43 15.13 10.33 5.08
CA TRP A 43 16.11 11.30 4.55
C TRP A 43 17.58 10.82 4.57
N ARG A 44 18.01 10.11 5.61
CA ARG A 44 19.41 9.65 5.75
C ARG A 44 19.76 8.46 4.86
N SER A 45 18.79 7.60 4.54
CA SER A 45 19.02 6.42 3.69
C SER A 45 19.14 6.78 2.19
N THR A 46 18.47 7.85 1.75
CA THR A 46 18.39 8.27 0.33
C THR A 46 19.65 8.92 -0.21
N LEU A 47 20.55 9.39 0.66
CA LEU A 47 21.80 10.07 0.28
C LEU A 47 23.03 9.13 0.27
N GLY A 48 22.84 7.83 0.52
CA GLY A 48 23.91 6.85 0.64
C GLY A 48 23.98 5.84 -0.52
N LYS A 49 24.83 6.15 -1.51
CA LYS A 49 25.51 5.28 -2.50
C LYS A 49 24.79 4.78 -3.77
N ASP A 50 25.28 5.31 -4.89
CA ASP A 50 25.32 4.83 -6.29
C ASP A 50 26.28 3.60 -6.42
N PRO A 51 26.41 2.77 -7.51
CA PRO A 51 26.09 3.01 -8.93
C PRO A 51 25.72 1.74 -9.76
N THR A 52 24.51 1.17 -9.67
CA THR A 52 23.98 0.23 -10.68
C THR A 52 22.45 0.36 -10.73
N GLY A 53 21.88 0.43 -11.92
CA GLY A 53 20.55 1.01 -12.18
C GLY A 53 19.33 0.34 -11.53
N VAL A 54 18.20 1.06 -11.68
CA VAL A 54 16.80 0.81 -11.27
C VAL A 54 16.47 1.38 -9.86
N ALA A 55 15.45 2.24 -9.59
CA ALA A 55 14.26 2.71 -10.31
C ALA A 55 13.99 4.21 -10.03
N VAL A 56 13.44 4.93 -11.02
CA VAL A 56 13.02 6.36 -10.93
C VAL A 56 12.08 6.62 -9.75
N SER A 57 11.27 5.62 -9.40
CA SER A 57 10.31 5.65 -8.29
C SER A 57 10.93 5.94 -6.91
N CYS A 58 12.17 5.52 -6.65
CA CYS A 58 12.78 5.63 -5.31
C CYS A 58 13.59 6.92 -5.16
N ARG A 59 14.07 7.47 -6.29
CA ARG A 59 14.76 8.77 -6.32
C ARG A 59 13.79 9.96 -6.21
N MET A 60 12.54 9.79 -6.66
CA MET A 60 11.54 10.87 -6.72
C MET A 60 10.72 11.03 -5.44
N PHE A 61 10.62 10.00 -4.61
CA PHE A 61 9.77 9.97 -3.41
C PHE A 61 10.05 11.09 -2.37
N PRO A 62 11.30 11.57 -2.14
CA PRO A 62 11.54 12.72 -1.25
C PRO A 62 11.08 14.06 -1.82
N LEU A 63 11.28 14.29 -3.13
CA LEU A 63 10.82 15.51 -3.83
C LEU A 63 9.28 15.56 -3.88
N LEU A 64 8.65 14.39 -3.87
CA LEU A 64 7.23 14.21 -4.00
C LEU A 64 6.46 14.39 -2.67
N LEU A 65 7.06 14.01 -1.53
CA LEU A 65 6.59 14.42 -0.20
C LEU A 65 6.65 15.94 -0.01
N LEU A 66 7.61 16.61 -0.66
CA LEU A 66 7.71 18.06 -0.70
C LEU A 66 6.57 18.68 -1.52
N ALA A 67 6.25 18.12 -2.70
CA ALA A 67 5.14 18.55 -3.54
C ALA A 67 3.76 18.34 -2.87
N LEU A 68 3.56 17.20 -2.21
CA LEU A 68 2.37 16.92 -1.40
C LEU A 68 2.23 17.85 -0.17
N SER A 69 3.34 18.46 0.29
CA SER A 69 3.32 19.48 1.35
C SER A 69 2.88 20.87 0.87
N ILE A 70 2.78 21.08 -0.44
CA ILE A 70 2.42 22.36 -1.08
C ILE A 70 0.98 22.34 -1.61
N CYS A 71 0.48 21.19 -2.05
CA CYS A 71 -0.83 21.10 -2.69
C CYS A 71 -1.93 20.63 -1.72
N ALA A 72 -2.74 21.57 -1.24
CA ALA A 72 -4.06 21.27 -0.67
C ALA A 72 -4.93 20.61 -1.76
N HIS A 73 -5.40 19.38 -1.52
CA HIS A 73 -6.29 18.56 -2.36
C HIS A 73 -6.79 19.26 -3.64
N PRO A 74 -5.98 19.31 -4.71
CA PRO A 74 -6.52 19.65 -6.01
C PRO A 74 -7.35 18.44 -6.45
N GLY A 75 -8.63 18.63 -6.76
CA GLY A 75 -9.36 17.60 -7.51
C GLY A 75 -8.53 17.19 -8.74
N THR A 76 -8.62 15.93 -9.16
CA THR A 76 -7.86 15.35 -10.28
C THR A 76 -7.76 16.27 -11.51
N GLY A 77 -8.86 16.91 -11.90
CA GLY A 77 -8.90 17.85 -13.03
C GLY A 77 -8.10 19.16 -12.86
N ARG A 78 -7.70 19.54 -11.64
CA ARG A 78 -6.79 20.66 -11.37
C ARG A 78 -5.33 20.23 -11.50
N LEU A 79 -4.99 19.05 -10.98
CA LEU A 79 -3.64 18.48 -11.12
C LEU A 79 -3.29 18.22 -12.60
N GLU A 80 -4.23 17.69 -13.38
CA GLU A 80 -4.06 17.48 -14.82
C GLU A 80 -3.68 18.78 -15.56
N LYS A 81 -4.37 19.89 -15.24
CA LYS A 81 -4.10 21.20 -15.83
C LYS A 81 -2.74 21.75 -15.42
N GLU A 82 -2.35 21.57 -14.15
CA GLU A 82 -1.07 22.01 -13.63
C GLU A 82 0.09 21.22 -14.27
N VAL A 83 -0.03 19.90 -14.38
CA VAL A 83 0.97 19.03 -15.05
C VAL A 83 1.06 19.37 -16.54
N ALA A 84 -0.06 19.59 -17.23
CA ALA A 84 -0.06 19.99 -18.64
C ALA A 84 0.66 21.34 -18.84
N ALA A 85 0.38 22.33 -17.98
CA ALA A 85 1.04 23.63 -18.04
C ALA A 85 2.56 23.54 -17.81
N VAL A 86 3.00 22.69 -16.87
CA VAL A 86 4.43 22.44 -16.64
C VAL A 86 5.07 21.76 -17.84
N LEU A 87 4.43 20.74 -18.44
CA LEU A 87 4.98 20.08 -19.63
C LEU A 87 5.09 21.02 -20.82
N GLU A 88 4.11 21.89 -21.05
CA GLU A 88 4.17 22.94 -22.09
C GLU A 88 5.30 23.94 -21.81
N LEU A 89 5.50 24.34 -20.55
CA LEU A 89 6.63 25.19 -20.18
C LEU A 89 7.98 24.50 -20.47
N LEU A 90 8.13 23.22 -20.08
CA LEU A 90 9.35 22.44 -20.31
C LEU A 90 9.70 22.26 -21.79
N ARG A 91 8.72 22.32 -22.71
CA ARG A 91 8.98 22.34 -24.16
C ARG A 91 9.69 23.61 -24.64
N THR A 92 9.54 24.71 -23.92
CA THR A 92 10.10 26.01 -24.30
C THR A 92 11.42 26.31 -23.60
N LEU A 93 11.70 25.63 -22.48
CA LEU A 93 12.90 25.82 -21.67
C LEU A 93 14.02 24.84 -22.10
N SER A 94 15.21 25.36 -22.39
CA SER A 94 16.43 24.56 -22.58
C SER A 94 16.98 24.06 -21.22
N PRO A 95 17.51 22.82 -21.11
CA PRO A 95 17.72 21.83 -22.18
C PRO A 95 16.51 20.89 -22.40
N THR A 96 15.47 21.00 -21.58
CA THR A 96 14.29 20.12 -21.63
C THR A 96 13.49 20.21 -22.93
N SER A 97 13.60 21.32 -23.65
CA SER A 97 12.98 21.53 -24.95
C SER A 97 13.46 20.53 -26.00
N GLU A 98 14.69 20.00 -25.89
CA GLU A 98 15.21 18.96 -26.79
C GLU A 98 14.58 17.59 -26.53
N LEU A 99 14.26 17.28 -25.27
CA LEU A 99 13.64 16.02 -24.86
C LEU A 99 12.16 15.91 -25.28
N LEU A 100 11.48 17.05 -25.44
CA LEU A 100 10.05 17.11 -25.74
C LEU A 100 9.74 17.70 -27.13
N ARG A 101 10.78 17.92 -27.95
CA ARG A 101 10.67 18.59 -29.25
C ARG A 101 9.72 17.87 -30.21
N ASP A 102 9.78 16.53 -30.21
CA ASP A 102 9.05 15.68 -31.15
C ASP A 102 7.67 15.23 -30.62
N VAL A 103 7.33 15.57 -29.38
CA VAL A 103 6.05 15.17 -28.76
C VAL A 103 4.97 16.17 -29.20
N GLY A 104 3.87 15.73 -29.82
CA GLY A 104 2.78 16.62 -30.24
C GLY A 104 2.02 17.24 -29.06
N THR A 105 1.34 18.38 -29.24
CA THR A 105 0.54 19.03 -28.18
C THR A 105 -0.56 18.11 -27.63
N GLN A 106 -1.20 17.31 -28.48
CA GLN A 106 -2.17 16.29 -28.04
C GLN A 106 -1.51 15.15 -27.25
N GLU A 107 -0.28 14.76 -27.60
CA GLU A 107 0.49 13.75 -26.88
C GLU A 107 0.95 14.27 -25.51
N VAL A 108 1.27 15.56 -25.40
CA VAL A 108 1.57 16.23 -24.12
C VAL A 108 0.35 16.23 -23.21
N ALA A 109 -0.84 16.55 -23.72
CA ALA A 109 -2.07 16.48 -22.93
C ALA A 109 -2.36 15.04 -22.45
N ALA A 110 -2.19 14.05 -23.33
CA ALA A 110 -2.35 12.65 -22.95
C ALA A 110 -1.29 12.18 -21.93
N LEU A 111 -0.04 12.64 -22.07
CA LEU A 111 1.02 12.37 -21.10
C LEU A 111 0.74 13.04 -19.75
N ALA A 112 0.26 14.28 -19.75
CA ALA A 112 -0.14 15.00 -18.56
C ALA A 112 -1.29 14.30 -17.83
N GLN A 113 -2.30 13.86 -18.56
CA GLN A 113 -3.42 13.07 -18.01
C GLN A 113 -2.94 11.76 -17.40
N ARG A 114 -2.09 11.00 -18.11
CA ARG A 114 -1.50 9.77 -17.56
C ARG A 114 -0.68 10.04 -16.31
N ALA A 115 0.21 11.03 -16.35
CA ALA A 115 1.08 11.36 -15.21
C ALA A 115 0.28 11.89 -14.01
N ALA A 116 -0.74 12.74 -14.22
CA ALA A 116 -1.62 13.22 -13.17
C ALA A 116 -2.47 12.09 -12.60
N ARG A 117 -2.99 11.18 -13.43
CA ARG A 117 -3.73 10.00 -12.97
C ARG A 117 -2.84 9.07 -12.16
N GLU A 118 -1.64 8.73 -12.65
CA GLU A 118 -0.65 7.92 -11.93
C GLU A 118 -0.21 8.58 -10.62
N PHE A 119 -0.07 9.91 -10.60
CA PHE A 119 0.25 10.65 -9.38
C PHE A 119 -0.92 10.63 -8.39
N SER A 120 -2.14 10.93 -8.84
CA SER A 120 -3.34 10.92 -8.01
C SER A 120 -3.59 9.54 -7.42
N GLU A 121 -3.48 8.50 -8.25
CA GLU A 121 -3.50 7.11 -7.81
C GLU A 121 -2.49 6.90 -6.70
N ARG A 122 -1.23 7.16 -6.98
CA ARG A 122 -0.16 6.72 -6.10
C ARG A 122 -0.03 7.55 -4.81
N TYR A 123 -0.53 8.78 -4.80
CA TYR A 123 -0.17 9.76 -3.76
C TYR A 123 -1.32 10.59 -3.20
N VAL A 124 -2.51 10.55 -3.81
CA VAL A 124 -3.65 11.37 -3.39
C VAL A 124 -4.84 10.51 -2.97
N GLU A 125 -5.22 9.54 -3.79
CA GLU A 125 -6.49 8.82 -3.65
C GLU A 125 -6.32 7.39 -3.12
N CYS A 126 -5.16 6.77 -3.32
CA CYS A 126 -4.87 5.45 -2.75
C CYS A 126 -4.05 5.55 -1.47
N PRO A 127 -4.11 4.51 -0.61
CA PRO A 127 -3.22 4.42 0.54
C PRO A 127 -1.76 4.45 0.08
N ALA A 128 -0.89 5.05 0.88
CA ALA A 128 0.53 5.12 0.58
C ALA A 128 1.14 3.71 0.52
N ILE A 129 1.33 3.18 -0.70
CA ILE A 129 1.96 1.89 -0.94
C ILE A 129 3.46 2.04 -0.82
N MET A 130 4.05 1.39 0.19
CA MET A 130 5.50 1.30 0.37
C MET A 130 6.07 0.46 -0.78
N PRO A 131 6.80 1.09 -1.73
CA PRO A 131 7.29 0.38 -2.89
C PRO A 131 8.40 -0.60 -2.49
N ARG A 132 8.61 -1.58 -3.36
CA ARG A 132 9.61 -2.65 -3.19
C ARG A 132 10.97 -2.19 -2.67
N CYS A 133 11.49 -1.06 -3.15
CA CYS A 133 12.78 -0.55 -2.72
C CYS A 133 12.82 -0.09 -1.25
N LEU A 134 11.73 0.48 -0.72
CA LEU A 134 11.74 1.01 0.65
C LEU A 134 11.83 -0.09 1.69
N TRP A 135 11.19 -1.24 1.44
CA TRP A 135 11.31 -2.39 2.35
C TRP A 135 12.52 -3.28 2.05
N GLY A 136 13.32 -2.94 1.03
CA GLY A 136 14.54 -3.67 0.68
C GLY A 136 14.28 -4.99 -0.03
N ALA A 137 13.32 -5.01 -0.96
CA ALA A 137 13.00 -6.18 -1.77
C ALA A 137 14.20 -6.64 -2.61
N ARG A 138 14.38 -7.96 -2.68
CA ARG A 138 15.18 -8.58 -3.74
C ARG A 138 14.47 -8.42 -5.10
N PRO A 139 15.23 -8.47 -6.21
CA PRO A 139 14.64 -8.62 -7.54
C PRO A 139 13.81 -9.89 -7.66
N TYR A 140 12.93 -9.92 -8.67
CA TYR A 140 12.30 -11.16 -9.12
C TYR A 140 13.37 -12.15 -9.59
N ARG A 141 13.11 -13.45 -9.43
CA ARG A 141 13.90 -14.51 -10.06
C ARG A 141 13.24 -14.88 -11.39
N GLY A 142 13.98 -14.75 -12.49
CA GLY A 142 13.43 -14.97 -13.83
C GLY A 142 12.51 -13.84 -14.28
N THR A 143 11.56 -14.16 -15.17
CA THR A 143 10.65 -13.19 -15.78
C THR A 143 9.26 -13.33 -15.16
N PRO A 144 8.75 -12.33 -14.42
CA PRO A 144 7.42 -12.41 -13.85
C PRO A 144 6.34 -12.40 -14.94
N ALA A 145 5.27 -13.15 -14.71
CA ALA A 145 4.14 -13.19 -15.63
C ALA A 145 3.23 -11.94 -15.44
N PRO A 146 2.84 -11.24 -16.52
CA PRO A 146 2.00 -10.06 -16.41
C PRO A 146 0.54 -10.40 -16.05
N LEU A 147 -0.11 -9.54 -15.28
CA LEU A 147 -1.56 -9.54 -15.06
C LEU A 147 -2.26 -8.71 -16.12
N GLN A 148 -3.56 -8.97 -16.29
CA GLN A 148 -4.45 -8.19 -17.16
C GLN A 148 -5.63 -7.65 -16.34
N PRO A 149 -5.46 -6.52 -15.63
CA PRO A 149 -6.58 -5.84 -14.97
C PRO A 149 -7.65 -5.32 -15.96
N PRO A 150 -8.90 -5.08 -15.51
CA PRO A 150 -9.38 -5.24 -14.14
C PRO A 150 -9.63 -6.72 -13.78
N LEU A 151 -9.14 -7.13 -12.61
CA LEU A 151 -9.36 -8.48 -12.09
C LEU A 151 -10.72 -8.61 -11.38
N GLY A 152 -11.25 -9.83 -11.33
CA GLY A 152 -12.57 -10.10 -10.77
C GLY A 152 -12.58 -10.51 -9.30
N SER A 153 -11.42 -10.66 -8.66
CA SER A 153 -11.36 -11.21 -7.30
C SER A 153 -10.27 -10.58 -6.44
N VAL A 154 -10.50 -10.62 -5.13
CA VAL A 154 -9.51 -10.30 -4.09
C VAL A 154 -9.51 -11.43 -3.07
N PHE A 155 -8.31 -11.89 -2.70
CA PHE A 155 -8.12 -12.98 -1.76
C PHE A 155 -7.42 -12.45 -0.51
N LEU A 156 -8.09 -12.54 0.64
CA LEU A 156 -7.53 -12.14 1.93
C LEU A 156 -6.79 -13.29 2.58
N HIS A 157 -5.60 -12.97 3.07
CA HIS A 157 -4.68 -13.87 3.74
C HIS A 157 -4.23 -13.28 5.07
N HIS A 158 -3.95 -14.15 6.04
CA HIS A 158 -2.98 -13.83 7.09
C HIS A 158 -1.62 -14.41 6.68
N THR A 159 -0.53 -13.96 7.28
CA THR A 159 0.79 -14.53 6.96
C THR A 159 1.03 -15.86 7.66
N LEU A 160 0.44 -16.07 8.84
CA LEU A 160 0.72 -17.14 9.80
C LEU A 160 2.17 -17.16 10.31
N GLU A 161 3.14 -17.06 9.42
CA GLU A 161 4.54 -16.79 9.70
C GLU A 161 5.03 -15.62 8.81
N PRO A 162 5.47 -14.50 9.39
CA PRO A 162 5.55 -14.21 10.83
C PRO A 162 4.16 -14.11 11.49
N SER A 163 4.02 -14.70 12.69
CA SER A 163 2.75 -14.83 13.42
C SER A 163 2.40 -13.60 14.26
N ARG A 164 3.40 -12.80 14.62
CA ARG A 164 3.19 -11.58 15.41
C ARG A 164 3.00 -10.38 14.48
N PRO A 165 1.94 -9.57 14.67
CA PRO A 165 1.79 -8.33 13.94
C PRO A 165 3.02 -7.42 14.13
N CYS A 166 3.54 -6.90 13.03
CA CYS A 166 4.66 -5.97 13.04
C CYS A 166 4.14 -4.54 13.27
N GLN A 167 4.78 -3.77 14.16
CA GLN A 167 4.25 -2.47 14.63
C GLN A 167 5.12 -1.26 14.27
N THR A 168 6.26 -1.49 13.62
CA THR A 168 7.15 -0.43 13.14
C THR A 168 7.57 -0.72 11.71
N PHE A 169 7.88 0.32 10.95
CA PHE A 169 8.39 0.17 9.58
C PHE A 169 9.56 -0.80 9.49
N SER A 170 10.54 -0.69 10.41
CA SER A 170 11.70 -1.58 10.39
C SER A 170 11.34 -3.04 10.67
N ALA A 171 10.32 -3.30 11.50
CA ALA A 171 9.82 -4.63 11.77
C ALA A 171 8.99 -5.18 10.60
N CYS A 172 8.11 -4.38 10.02
CA CYS A 172 7.29 -4.81 8.89
C CYS A 172 8.12 -5.01 7.62
N ALA A 173 9.08 -4.12 7.34
CA ALA A 173 10.04 -4.33 6.26
C ALA A 173 10.86 -5.61 6.47
N ARG A 174 11.21 -5.96 7.73
CA ARG A 174 11.87 -7.23 8.03
C ARG A 174 10.97 -8.43 7.74
N ALA A 175 9.71 -8.39 8.18
CA ALA A 175 8.71 -9.41 7.89
C ALA A 175 8.53 -9.61 6.38
N MET A 176 8.44 -8.51 5.61
CA MET A 176 8.39 -8.56 4.13
C MET A 176 9.58 -9.30 3.54
N ARG A 177 10.81 -8.96 3.97
CA ARG A 177 12.02 -9.64 3.50
C ARG A 177 12.08 -11.10 3.95
N GLU A 178 11.58 -11.45 5.13
CA GLU A 178 11.50 -12.84 5.62
C GLU A 178 10.56 -13.67 4.76
N MET A 179 9.35 -13.17 4.49
CA MET A 179 8.40 -13.81 3.58
C MET A 179 8.97 -13.96 2.17
N GLN A 180 9.60 -12.91 1.63
CA GLN A 180 10.23 -12.98 0.30
C GLN A 180 11.33 -14.04 0.27
N ARG A 181 12.21 -14.09 1.27
CA ARG A 181 13.26 -15.11 1.37
C ARG A 181 12.67 -16.51 1.43
N PHE A 182 11.68 -16.75 2.28
CA PHE A 182 11.04 -18.07 2.36
C PHE A 182 10.41 -18.48 1.02
N HIS A 183 9.68 -17.56 0.37
CA HIS A 183 9.05 -17.84 -0.91
C HIS A 183 10.07 -18.11 -2.03
N GLN A 184 11.13 -17.31 -2.14
CA GLN A 184 12.15 -17.49 -3.16
C GLN A 184 13.09 -18.66 -2.85
N ASP A 185 13.70 -18.66 -1.66
CA ASP A 185 14.80 -19.54 -1.30
C ASP A 185 14.29 -20.94 -0.91
N THR A 186 13.13 -21.03 -0.24
CA THR A 186 12.56 -22.31 0.22
C THR A 186 11.51 -22.87 -0.73
N ARG A 187 10.59 -22.04 -1.25
CA ARG A 187 9.52 -22.50 -2.15
C ARG A 187 9.87 -22.43 -3.64
N GLY A 188 11.00 -21.83 -4.00
CA GLY A 188 11.44 -21.71 -5.38
C GLY A 188 10.58 -20.76 -6.22
N TRP A 189 9.79 -19.88 -5.60
CA TRP A 189 8.98 -18.90 -6.32
C TRP A 189 9.86 -17.79 -6.88
N ASP A 190 9.38 -17.13 -7.93
CA ASP A 190 10.04 -15.97 -8.53
C ASP A 190 10.09 -14.76 -7.57
N ASP A 191 9.15 -14.67 -6.63
CA ASP A 191 9.08 -13.59 -5.64
C ASP A 191 8.16 -13.91 -4.46
N ILE A 192 7.99 -12.96 -3.52
CA ILE A 192 6.96 -12.99 -2.48
C ILE A 192 5.59 -13.34 -3.09
N GLY A 193 4.80 -14.20 -2.43
CA GLY A 193 3.58 -14.72 -3.02
C GLY A 193 2.42 -13.73 -3.14
N TYR A 194 2.36 -12.72 -2.27
CA TYR A 194 1.26 -11.76 -2.19
C TYR A 194 1.42 -10.60 -3.16
N SER A 195 0.31 -10.07 -3.67
CA SER A 195 0.29 -8.81 -4.44
C SER A 195 0.60 -7.64 -3.51
N PHE A 196 -0.07 -7.60 -2.35
CA PHE A 196 0.12 -6.59 -1.31
C PHE A 196 0.18 -7.23 0.07
N VAL A 197 0.86 -6.56 0.99
CA VAL A 197 0.93 -6.99 2.39
C VAL A 197 0.70 -5.80 3.32
N VAL A 198 -0.09 -5.97 4.36
CA VAL A 198 -0.42 -4.93 5.34
C VAL A 198 0.31 -5.18 6.64
N GLY A 199 1.04 -4.17 7.12
CA GLY A 199 1.64 -4.16 8.45
C GLY A 199 0.74 -3.47 9.48
N SER A 200 0.88 -3.82 10.76
CA SER A 200 0.20 -3.10 11.86
C SER A 200 0.93 -1.82 12.27
N ASP A 201 1.93 -1.40 11.50
CA ASP A 201 2.54 -0.07 11.53
C ASP A 201 1.73 0.97 10.75
N GLY A 202 0.65 0.55 10.08
CA GLY A 202 -0.24 1.41 9.30
C GLY A 202 0.19 1.59 7.85
N TYR A 203 1.11 0.77 7.35
CA TYR A 203 1.56 0.83 5.96
C TYR A 203 1.09 -0.38 5.14
N LEU A 204 0.77 -0.11 3.87
CA LEU A 204 0.56 -1.10 2.85
C LEU A 204 1.87 -1.29 2.08
N TYR A 205 2.33 -2.52 1.91
CA TYR A 205 3.58 -2.86 1.25
C TYR A 205 3.32 -3.51 -0.09
N GLU A 206 4.03 -3.02 -1.11
CA GLU A 206 4.04 -3.62 -2.44
C GLU A 206 4.78 -4.96 -2.37
N GLY A 207 4.04 -6.06 -2.52
CA GLY A 207 4.60 -7.38 -2.82
C GLY A 207 4.86 -7.45 -4.31
N ARG A 208 4.06 -8.25 -5.03
CA ARG A 208 4.09 -8.25 -6.50
C ARG A 208 3.43 -7.05 -7.17
N GLY A 209 2.60 -6.32 -6.43
CA GLY A 209 1.92 -5.13 -6.92
C GLY A 209 0.80 -5.43 -7.93
N TRP A 210 0.42 -4.41 -8.69
CA TRP A 210 -0.72 -4.44 -9.61
C TRP A 210 -0.47 -5.21 -10.91
N HIS A 211 0.79 -5.34 -11.32
CA HIS A 211 1.14 -5.73 -12.69
C HIS A 211 1.56 -7.19 -12.87
N TRP A 212 1.84 -7.91 -11.77
CA TRP A 212 2.47 -9.23 -11.83
C TRP A 212 1.67 -10.30 -11.11
N VAL A 213 1.54 -11.47 -11.73
CA VAL A 213 0.75 -12.60 -11.23
C VAL A 213 1.30 -13.07 -9.88
N GLY A 214 0.40 -13.31 -8.92
CA GLY A 214 0.68 -13.80 -7.56
C GLY A 214 1.15 -15.26 -7.47
N ALA A 215 1.51 -15.67 -6.25
CA ALA A 215 1.64 -17.08 -5.87
C ALA A 215 0.90 -17.38 -4.54
N HIS A 216 -0.13 -16.59 -4.22
CA HIS A 216 -0.83 -16.60 -2.95
C HIS A 216 -1.97 -17.65 -2.87
N THR A 217 -2.67 -17.92 -3.97
CA THR A 217 -3.86 -18.78 -4.01
C THR A 217 -3.77 -19.73 -5.20
N LYS A 218 -3.38 -20.99 -4.95
CA LYS A 218 -3.17 -22.00 -6.01
C LYS A 218 -4.45 -22.16 -6.86
N GLY A 219 -4.32 -22.02 -8.18
CA GLY A 219 -5.45 -22.08 -9.13
C GLY A 219 -6.14 -20.75 -9.41
N TYR A 220 -5.88 -19.70 -8.61
CA TYR A 220 -6.59 -18.42 -8.69
C TYR A 220 -5.68 -17.19 -8.87
N ASN A 221 -4.35 -17.39 -8.91
CA ASN A 221 -3.36 -16.29 -8.97
C ASN A 221 -3.51 -15.33 -10.15
N THR A 222 -4.12 -15.75 -11.26
CA THR A 222 -4.36 -14.90 -12.45
C THR A 222 -5.71 -14.18 -12.40
N GLN A 223 -6.58 -14.54 -11.46
CA GLN A 223 -7.97 -14.07 -11.39
C GLN A 223 -8.16 -12.93 -10.39
N GLY A 224 -7.19 -12.71 -9.51
CA GLY A 224 -7.33 -11.74 -8.43
C GLY A 224 -6.05 -11.46 -7.66
N PHE A 225 -6.08 -10.38 -6.88
CA PHE A 225 -4.97 -9.96 -6.03
C PHE A 225 -5.01 -10.65 -4.68
N GLY A 226 -3.85 -11.07 -4.18
CA GLY A 226 -3.68 -11.58 -2.83
C GLY A 226 -3.21 -10.49 -1.88
N VAL A 227 -4.01 -10.19 -0.85
CA VAL A 227 -3.68 -9.24 0.20
C VAL A 227 -3.39 -10.01 1.48
N GLY A 228 -2.14 -9.99 1.94
CA GLY A 228 -1.73 -10.60 3.20
C GLY A 228 -1.72 -9.59 4.35
N ILE A 229 -2.21 -9.97 5.52
CA ILE A 229 -2.05 -9.17 6.75
C ILE A 229 -1.01 -9.87 7.63
N VAL A 230 0.04 -9.14 8.04
CA VAL A 230 1.11 -9.70 8.87
C VAL A 230 0.59 -10.08 10.24
N GLY A 231 0.56 -11.37 10.53
CA GLY A 231 0.15 -11.95 11.81
C GLY A 231 -0.56 -13.29 11.68
N ASP A 232 -0.91 -13.86 12.82
CA ASP A 232 -1.85 -14.97 12.98
C ASP A 232 -3.17 -14.47 13.57
N PHE A 233 -4.17 -14.39 12.70
CA PHE A 233 -5.53 -13.97 13.05
C PHE A 233 -6.51 -15.14 13.20
N THR A 234 -6.01 -16.28 13.67
CA THR A 234 -6.87 -17.41 14.05
C THR A 234 -7.77 -17.03 15.21
N ALA A 235 -7.20 -16.48 16.28
CA ALA A 235 -7.93 -16.05 17.47
C ALA A 235 -8.08 -14.52 17.59
N PRO A 236 -7.02 -13.69 17.44
CA PRO A 236 -7.18 -12.25 17.51
C PRO A 236 -7.58 -11.66 16.16
N LEU A 237 -8.28 -10.52 16.19
CA LEU A 237 -8.46 -9.68 15.00
C LEU A 237 -7.21 -8.81 14.76
N PRO A 238 -6.92 -8.43 13.50
CA PRO A 238 -6.01 -7.33 13.23
C PRO A 238 -6.49 -6.03 13.89
N ALA A 239 -5.58 -5.08 14.08
CA ALA A 239 -5.95 -3.77 14.59
C ALA A 239 -6.98 -3.09 13.67
N PRO A 240 -7.95 -2.32 14.20
CA PRO A 240 -8.99 -1.67 13.40
C PRO A 240 -8.44 -0.85 12.22
N ASP A 241 -7.37 -0.08 12.45
CA ASP A 241 -6.73 0.72 11.39
C ASP A 241 -6.12 -0.16 10.29
N THR A 242 -5.64 -1.37 10.62
CA THR A 242 -5.14 -2.34 9.64
C THR A 242 -6.26 -2.88 8.76
N LEU A 243 -7.44 -3.13 9.35
CA LEU A 243 -8.63 -3.57 8.62
C LEU A 243 -9.17 -2.46 7.71
N ALA A 244 -9.27 -1.23 8.24
CA ALA A 244 -9.73 -0.05 7.50
C ALA A 244 -8.83 0.25 6.30
N LEU A 245 -7.51 0.13 6.45
CA LEU A 245 -6.55 0.34 5.36
C LEU A 245 -6.81 -0.59 4.15
N VAL A 246 -7.31 -1.81 4.37
CA VAL A 246 -7.71 -2.70 3.28
C VAL A 246 -9.12 -2.36 2.80
N ARG A 247 -10.09 -2.38 3.71
CA ARG A 247 -11.52 -2.30 3.41
C ARG A 247 -11.91 -0.96 2.80
N ASP A 248 -11.45 0.12 3.41
CA ASP A 248 -11.93 1.48 3.17
C ASP A 248 -10.99 2.30 2.28
N GLU A 249 -9.72 1.89 2.18
CA GLU A 249 -8.72 2.61 1.37
C GLU A 249 -8.27 1.81 0.14
N LEU A 250 -7.72 0.60 0.32
CA LEU A 250 -7.17 -0.18 -0.78
C LEU A 250 -8.24 -0.65 -1.80
N LEU A 251 -9.32 -1.27 -1.33
CA LEU A 251 -10.34 -1.83 -2.23
C LEU A 251 -11.05 -0.74 -3.05
N PRO A 252 -11.51 0.38 -2.47
CA PRO A 252 -12.13 1.45 -3.25
C PRO A 252 -11.16 2.08 -4.25
N CYS A 253 -9.90 2.31 -3.86
CA CYS A 253 -8.85 2.76 -4.79
C CYS A 253 -8.68 1.78 -5.96
N ALA A 254 -8.60 0.47 -5.68
CA ALA A 254 -8.41 -0.53 -6.70
C ALA A 254 -9.57 -0.57 -7.71
N VAL A 255 -10.82 -0.36 -7.24
CA VAL A 255 -11.98 -0.22 -8.13
C VAL A 255 -11.87 1.07 -8.96
N HIS A 256 -11.59 2.20 -8.31
CA HIS A 256 -11.54 3.53 -8.95
C HIS A 256 -10.53 3.58 -10.09
N PHE A 257 -9.34 3.00 -9.90
CA PHE A 257 -8.28 3.00 -10.90
C PHE A 257 -8.38 1.85 -11.92
N GLY A 258 -9.37 0.96 -11.78
CA GLY A 258 -9.60 -0.14 -12.71
C GLY A 258 -8.65 -1.32 -12.53
N HIS A 259 -8.08 -1.49 -11.34
CA HIS A 259 -7.31 -2.68 -10.98
C HIS A 259 -8.22 -3.88 -10.70
N ILE A 260 -9.34 -3.64 -10.03
CA ILE A 260 -10.40 -4.63 -9.81
C ILE A 260 -11.73 -4.12 -10.36
N ARG A 261 -12.59 -5.04 -10.78
CA ARG A 261 -13.91 -4.69 -11.27
C ARG A 261 -14.80 -4.17 -10.12
N PRO A 262 -15.79 -3.29 -10.37
CA PRO A 262 -16.73 -2.86 -9.32
C PRO A 262 -17.56 -3.99 -8.70
N ASP A 263 -17.80 -5.06 -9.47
CA ASP A 263 -18.49 -6.29 -9.07
C ASP A 263 -17.52 -7.37 -8.57
N PHE A 264 -16.33 -6.98 -8.06
CA PHE A 264 -15.33 -7.92 -7.58
C PHE A 264 -15.87 -8.84 -6.48
N ILE A 265 -15.28 -10.03 -6.40
CA ILE A 265 -15.56 -11.01 -5.36
C ILE A 265 -14.41 -11.04 -4.35
N LEU A 266 -14.73 -10.73 -3.10
CA LEU A 266 -13.83 -10.88 -1.95
C LEU A 266 -14.01 -12.25 -1.32
N ARG A 267 -12.91 -12.98 -1.12
CA ARG A 267 -12.89 -14.27 -0.42
C ARG A 267 -11.70 -14.36 0.55
N GLY A 268 -11.88 -15.10 1.63
CA GLY A 268 -10.75 -15.60 2.42
C GLY A 268 -10.11 -16.81 1.71
N HIS A 269 -8.79 -16.97 1.85
CA HIS A 269 -8.06 -18.08 1.20
C HIS A 269 -8.70 -19.47 1.42
N ARG A 270 -9.22 -19.73 2.62
CA ARG A 270 -9.91 -20.98 3.00
C ARG A 270 -11.08 -21.38 2.10
N GLN A 271 -11.68 -20.43 1.37
CA GLN A 271 -12.78 -20.71 0.45
C GLN A 271 -12.30 -21.34 -0.87
N LEU A 272 -10.99 -21.41 -1.10
CA LEU A 272 -10.38 -21.76 -2.40
C LEU A 272 -9.37 -22.90 -2.30
N GLY A 273 -9.30 -23.56 -1.14
CA GLY A 273 -8.42 -24.71 -0.91
C GLY A 273 -8.45 -25.16 0.56
N HIS A 274 -7.70 -26.22 0.86
CA HIS A 274 -7.60 -26.77 2.21
C HIS A 274 -6.56 -25.99 3.03
N THR A 275 -7.02 -24.92 3.68
CA THR A 275 -6.19 -24.06 4.55
C THR A 275 -7.06 -23.34 5.57
N ASP A 276 -6.51 -23.07 6.74
CA ASP A 276 -7.18 -22.23 7.76
C ASP A 276 -7.00 -20.73 7.50
N CYS A 277 -6.13 -20.34 6.56
CA CYS A 277 -5.93 -18.94 6.19
C CYS A 277 -7.25 -18.29 5.72
N PRO A 278 -7.66 -17.09 6.16
CA PRO A 278 -6.86 -16.08 6.87
C PRO A 278 -6.95 -16.13 8.41
N GLY A 279 -7.33 -17.27 9.00
CA GLY A 279 -7.61 -17.41 10.43
C GLY A 279 -9.09 -17.11 10.76
N ASN A 280 -9.62 -17.70 11.83
CA ASN A 280 -11.05 -17.69 12.12
C ASN A 280 -11.59 -16.29 12.43
N ALA A 281 -10.88 -15.53 13.26
CA ALA A 281 -11.29 -14.18 13.61
C ALA A 281 -11.33 -13.26 12.38
N LEU A 282 -10.23 -13.21 11.60
CA LEU A 282 -10.20 -12.40 10.39
C LEU A 282 -11.20 -12.90 9.33
N PHE A 283 -11.41 -14.21 9.21
CA PHE A 283 -12.41 -14.73 8.29
C PHE A 283 -13.83 -14.32 8.66
N GLN A 284 -14.17 -14.29 9.95
CA GLN A 284 -15.46 -13.81 10.44
C GLN A 284 -15.65 -12.32 10.16
N GLU A 285 -14.61 -11.51 10.37
CA GLU A 285 -14.63 -10.06 10.10
C GLU A 285 -14.95 -9.74 8.63
N ILE A 286 -14.24 -10.38 7.69
CA ILE A 286 -14.38 -10.07 6.25
C ILE A 286 -15.76 -10.44 5.68
N GLN A 287 -16.57 -11.24 6.38
CA GLN A 287 -17.92 -11.59 5.92
C GLN A 287 -18.85 -10.38 5.83
N SER A 288 -18.54 -9.33 6.60
CA SER A 288 -19.27 -8.07 6.60
C SER A 288 -18.79 -7.07 5.54
N TRP A 289 -17.70 -7.38 4.82
CA TRP A 289 -17.06 -6.43 3.91
C TRP A 289 -17.74 -6.39 2.54
N PRO A 290 -17.68 -5.25 1.82
CA PRO A 290 -18.16 -5.15 0.44
C PRO A 290 -17.51 -6.19 -0.48
N GLY A 291 -18.31 -6.77 -1.36
CA GLY A 291 -17.86 -7.79 -2.30
C GLY A 291 -17.65 -9.17 -1.68
N PHE A 292 -17.81 -9.35 -0.35
CA PHE A 292 -17.71 -10.67 0.25
C PHE A 292 -18.77 -11.60 -0.33
N GLN A 293 -18.31 -12.71 -0.89
CA GLN A 293 -19.19 -13.79 -1.31
C GLN A 293 -18.92 -14.98 -0.40
N GLY A 294 -20.01 -15.55 0.16
CA GLY A 294 -19.97 -16.78 0.92
C GLY A 294 -19.42 -17.96 0.11
N THR A 295 -19.46 -19.16 0.67
CA THR A 295 -19.10 -20.36 -0.08
C THR A 295 -19.91 -20.44 -1.39
N PRO A 296 -19.27 -20.77 -2.52
CA PRO A 296 -19.98 -21.14 -3.75
C PRO A 296 -20.99 -22.26 -3.51
#